data_AF-A0A2V8N643-F1
#
_entry.id   AF-A0A2V8N643-F1
#
_cell.length_a   1.000
_cell.length_b   1.000
_cell.length_c   1.000
_cell.angle_alpha   90.00
_cell.angle_beta   90.00
_cell.angle_gamma   90.00
#
_symmetry.space_group_name_H-M   'P 1'
#
loop_
_entity.id
_entity.type
_entity.pdbx_description
1 polymer ?
#
loop_
_entity_poly.entity_id
_entity_poly.type
_entity_poly.pdbx_seq_one_letter_code
_entity_poly.pdbx_strand_id
1 'polypeptide(L)' 'MPAMSSNLIDDLREQLRALDAEFEREMRARGFEPDQAENVALPSQLAALYAERERIKAQLEQLEDKTDD' A
#
# COMPACT_ATOMS: atom_id res chain seq x y z
N MET A 1 -7.60 7.88 -25.02
CA MET A 1 -8.58 7.40 -24.02
C MET A 1 -8.00 7.66 -22.62
N PRO A 2 -8.19 8.85 -22.00
CA PRO A 2 -7.50 9.19 -20.75
C PRO A 2 -8.32 8.94 -19.46
N ALA A 3 -9.60 8.55 -19.54
CA ALA A 3 -10.47 8.45 -18.37
C ALA A 3 -10.36 7.12 -17.58
N MET A 4 -9.87 6.04 -18.19
CA MET A 4 -9.76 4.73 -17.53
C MET A 4 -8.64 4.69 -16.47
N SER A 5 -7.55 5.43 -16.71
CA SER A 5 -6.39 5.45 -15.81
C SER A 5 -6.69 6.17 -14.49
N SER A 6 -7.48 7.26 -14.53
CA SER A 6 -7.81 8.04 -13.32
C SER A 6 -8.62 7.23 -12.31
N ASN A 7 -9.67 6.52 -12.75
CA ASN A 7 -10.47 5.69 -11.84
C ASN A 7 -9.65 4.55 -11.23
N LEU A 8 -8.76 3.94 -12.03
CA LEU A 8 -7.87 2.88 -11.53
C LEU A 8 -6.87 3.41 -10.50
N ILE A 9 -6.33 4.62 -10.70
CA ILE A 9 -5.45 5.28 -9.74
C ILE A 9 -6.19 5.57 -8.43
N ASP A 10 -7.42 6.07 -8.51
CA ASP A 10 -8.24 6.35 -7.32
C ASP A 10 -8.62 5.07 -6.57
N ASP A 11 -8.99 3.99 -7.28
CA ASP A 11 -9.27 2.67 -6.70
C ASP A 11 -8.03 2.09 -5.98
N LEU A 12 -6.85 2.17 -6.62
CA LEU A 12 -5.59 1.69 -6.04
C LEU A 12 -5.17 2.53 -4.82
N ARG A 13 -5.42 3.84 -4.83
CA ARG A 13 -5.19 4.72 -3.67
C ARG A 13 -6.12 4.37 -2.51
N GLU A 14 -7.38 4.06 -2.79
CA GLU A 14 -8.34 3.64 -1.76
C GLU A 14 -7.95 2.28 -1.18
N GLN A 15 -7.57 1.31 -2.02
CA GLN A 15 -7.02 0.03 -1.57
C GLN A 15 -5.77 0.21 -0.72
N LEU A 16 -4.84 1.07 -1.14
CA LEU A 16 -3.62 1.36 -0.38
C LEU A 16 -3.94 1.92 1.01
N ARG A 17 -4.90 2.85 1.10
CA ARG A 17 -5.35 3.41 2.39
C ARG A 17 -5.98 2.35 3.30
N ALA A 18 -6.79 1.45 2.73
CA ALA A 18 -7.40 0.37 3.48
C ALA A 18 -6.33 -0.59 4.03
N LEU A 19 -5.37 -0.98 3.19
CA LEU A 19 -4.24 -1.82 3.57
C LEU A 19 -3.36 -1.16 4.65
N ASP A 20 -3.08 0.14 4.52
CA ASP A 20 -2.31 0.88 5.53
C ASP A 20 -3.04 0.91 6.88
N ALA A 21 -4.35 1.16 6.89
CA ALA A 21 -5.14 1.14 8.11
C ALA A 21 -5.20 -0.25 8.77
N GLU A 22 -5.30 -1.32 7.98
CA GLU A 22 -5.27 -2.69 8.48
C GLU A 22 -3.89 -3.06 9.02
N PHE A 23 -2.84 -2.74 8.28
CA PHE A 23 -1.45 -2.96 8.68
C PHE A 23 -1.11 -2.23 9.98
N GLU A 24 -1.48 -0.96 10.10
CA GLU A 24 -1.31 -0.19 11.34
C GLU A 24 -2.07 -0.82 12.52
N ARG A 25 -3.30 -1.30 12.30
CA ARG A 25 -4.08 -1.96 13.35
C ARG A 25 -3.40 -3.24 13.82
N GLU A 26 -2.94 -4.08 12.90
CA GLU A 26 -2.26 -5.34 13.21
C GLU A 26 -0.91 -5.10 13.91
N MET A 27 -0.14 -4.09 13.48
CA MET A 27 1.10 -3.67 14.14
C MET A 27 0.83 -3.23 15.58
N ARG A 28 -0.10 -2.28 15.77
CA ARG A 28 -0.46 -1.77 17.10
C ARG A 28 -1.06 -2.85 18.00
N ALA A 29 -1.89 -3.75 17.46
CA ALA A 29 -2.46 -4.88 18.20
C ALA A 29 -1.38 -5.84 18.75
N ARG A 30 -0.24 -5.90 18.06
CA ARG A 30 0.93 -6.70 18.46
C ARG A 30 1.94 -5.90 19.29
N GLY A 31 1.68 -4.62 19.55
CA GLY A 31 2.54 -3.72 20.31
C GLY A 31 3.71 -3.13 19.51
N PHE A 32 3.65 -3.19 18.18
CA PHE A 32 4.62 -2.55 17.30
C PHE A 32 4.12 -1.18 16.83
N GLU A 33 5.05 -0.25 16.66
CA GLU A 33 4.78 1.02 15.98
C GLU A 33 4.88 0.82 14.46
N PRO A 34 3.92 1.32 13.66
CA PRO A 34 3.90 1.11 12.21
C PRO A 34 5.20 1.56 11.50
N ASP A 35 5.84 2.61 12.02
CA ASP A 35 7.11 3.15 11.55
C ASP A 35 8.28 2.16 11.67
N GLN A 36 8.13 1.15 12.53
CA GLN A 36 9.12 0.09 12.74
C GLN A 36 8.94 -1.07 11.76
N ALA A 37 7.91 -1.07 10.91
CA ALA A 37 7.62 -2.14 9.96
C ALA A 37 8.83 -2.57 9.11
N GLU A 38 9.63 -1.60 8.67
CA GLU A 38 10.83 -1.84 7.87
C GLU A 38 12.01 -2.38 8.69
N ASN A 39 12.00 -2.16 10.00
CA ASN A 39 13.10 -2.46 10.92
C ASN A 39 12.82 -3.65 11.86
N VAL A 40 11.61 -4.21 11.83
CA VAL A 40 11.19 -5.36 12.64
C VAL A 40 10.89 -6.57 11.77
N ALA A 41 11.19 -7.76 12.30
CA ALA A 41 10.81 -9.00 11.64
C ALA A 41 9.28 -9.15 11.69
N LEU A 42 8.62 -8.75 10.61
CA LEU A 42 7.17 -8.85 10.49
C LEU A 42 6.75 -10.34 10.47
N PRO A 43 5.77 -10.73 11.29
CA PRO A 43 5.11 -12.02 11.15
C PRO A 43 4.53 -12.18 9.75
N SER A 44 4.41 -13.41 9.26
CA SER A 44 4.01 -13.75 7.88
C SER A 44 2.80 -12.98 7.34
N GLN A 45 1.80 -12.74 8.19
CA GLN A 45 0.60 -11.99 7.81
C GLN A 45 0.86 -10.48 7.61
N LEU A 46 1.69 -9.86 8.45
CA LEU A 46 2.10 -8.46 8.29
C LEU A 46 3.07 -8.30 7.11
N ALA A 47 3.95 -9.29 6.89
CA ALA A 47 4.83 -9.30 5.72
C ALA A 47 4.04 -9.35 4.40
N ALA A 48 2.94 -10.11 4.37
CA ALA A 48 2.04 -10.15 3.22
C ALA A 48 1.37 -8.79 2.96
N LEU A 49 0.80 -8.17 4.01
CA LEU A 49 0.20 -6.83 3.92
C LEU A 49 1.23 -5.78 3.44
N TYR A 50 2.45 -5.83 3.98
CA TYR A 50 3.53 -4.93 3.57
C TYR A 50 3.93 -5.13 2.10
N ALA A 51 4.08 -6.38 1.65
CA ALA A 51 4.40 -6.68 0.27
C ALA A 51 3.30 -6.24 -0.71
N GLU A 52 2.03 -6.40 -0.34
CA GLU A 52 0.90 -5.97 -1.15
C GLU A 52 0.82 -4.44 -1.24
N ARG A 53 1.09 -3.74 -0.13
CA ARG A 53 1.22 -2.29 -0.09
C ARG A 53 2.29 -1.78 -1.07
N GLU A 54 3.48 -2.36 -1.02
CA GLU A 54 4.59 -1.98 -1.91
C GLU A 54 4.26 -2.26 -3.39
N ARG A 55 3.56 -3.36 -3.67
CA ARG A 55 3.07 -3.67 -5.01
C ARG A 55 2.08 -2.61 -5.53
N ILE A 56 1.12 -2.19 -4.71
CA ILE A 56 0.13 -1.17 -5.10
C ILE A 56 0.81 0.18 -5.32
N LYS A 57 1.76 0.57 -4.48
CA LYS A 57 2.55 1.79 -4.70
C LYS A 57 3.31 1.76 -6.02
N ALA A 58 3.97 0.65 -6.35
CA ALA A 58 4.68 0.51 -7.62
C ALA A 58 3.72 0.57 -8.82
N GLN A 59 2.50 0.08 -8.69
CA GLN A 59 1.47 0.22 -9.73
C GLN A 59 0.99 1.67 -9.88
N LEU A 60 0.81 2.37 -8.76
CA LEU A 60 0.45 3.80 -8.76
C LEU A 60 1.55 4.63 -9.42
N GLU A 61 2.81 4.43 -9.05
CA GLU A 61 3.96 5.12 -9.65
C GLU A 61 4.00 4.91 -11.17
N GLN A 62 3.83 3.67 -11.66
CA GLN A 62 3.80 3.39 -13.10
C GLN A 62 2.59 4.00 -13.84
N LEU A 63 1.46 4.17 -13.16
CA LEU A 63 0.26 4.77 -13.75
C LEU A 63 0.34 6.30 -13.76
N GLU A 64 0.89 6.89 -12.71
CA GLU A 64 1.15 8.32 -12.61
C GLU A 64 2.21 8.76 -13.63
N ASP A 65 3.32 8.03 -13.74
CA ASP A 65 4.41 8.29 -14.70
C ASP A 65 3.93 8.19 -16.16
N LYS A 66 3.00 7.28 -16.46
CA LYS A 66 2.35 7.17 -17.79
C LYS A 66 1.33 8.26 -18.10
N THR A 67 0.93 9.06 -17.12
CA THR A 67 -0.07 10.12 -17.29
C THR A 67 0.59 11.50 -17.46
N ASP A 68 1.89 11.61 -17.17
CA ASP A 68 2.69 12.86 -17.28
C ASP A 68 3.49 12.97 -18.61
N ASP A 69 3.43 11.98 -19.50
CA ASP A 69 4.05 11.96 -20.86
C ASP A 69 3.00 12.22 -21.97
#